data_AF-A0A3D1QW03-F1
#
_entry.id   AF-A0A3D1QW03-F1
#
_cell.length_a   1.000
_cell.length_b   1.000
_cell.length_c   1.000
_cell.angle_alpha   90.00
_cell.angle_beta   90.00
_cell.angle_gamma   90.00
#
_symmetry.space_group_name_H-M   'P 1'
#
loop_
_entity.id
_entity.type
_entity.pdbx_description
1 polymer ?
#
loop_
_entity_poly.entity_id
_entity_poly.type
_entity_poly.pdbx_seq_one_letter_code
_entity_poly.pdbx_strand_id
1 'polypeptide(L)'
;ALGWLGRITRNLARDRARGWWWSRRRPLATDDEAALRLVALEGRQQPDDALATAQLGVQVREALAALSEKQRGVLELREIDGLDYGEIAAALGVPVGTVESRLHRARKALAKRLERSLNKEDAP
;
A
#
# COMPACT_ATOMS: atom_id res chain seq x y z
N ALA A 1 3.38 15.63 -33.29
CA ALA A 1 2.31 16.26 -32.49
C ALA A 1 1.85 15.45 -31.25
N LEU A 2 2.36 14.24 -30.99
CA LEU A 2 1.87 13.36 -29.90
C LEU A 2 2.40 13.71 -28.48
N GLY A 3 3.44 14.53 -28.36
CA GLY A 3 4.11 14.79 -27.07
C GLY A 3 3.35 15.70 -26.09
N TRP A 4 2.42 16.53 -26.59
CA TRP A 4 1.64 17.45 -25.77
C TRP A 4 0.42 16.77 -25.15
N LEU A 5 -0.28 15.94 -25.94
CA LEU A 5 -1.45 15.18 -25.48
C LEU A 5 -1.06 14.16 -24.40
N GLY A 6 0.03 13.42 -24.61
CA GLY A 6 0.57 12.49 -23.61
C GLY A 6 1.14 13.14 -22.34
N ARG A 7 1.35 14.47 -22.35
CA ARG A 7 1.76 15.25 -21.17
C ARG A 7 0.54 15.76 -20.41
N ILE A 8 -0.51 16.18 -21.11
CA ILE A 8 -1.77 16.63 -20.51
C ILE A 8 -2.53 15.47 -19.87
N THR A 9 -2.62 14.32 -20.53
CA THR A 9 -3.28 13.14 -19.95
C THR A 9 -2.55 12.66 -18.69
N ARG A 10 -1.21 12.63 -18.73
CA ARG A 10 -0.40 12.35 -17.54
C ARG A 10 -0.58 13.40 -16.46
N ASN A 11 -0.58 14.69 -16.80
CA ASN A 11 -0.78 15.77 -15.83
C ASN A 11 -2.15 15.70 -15.16
N LEU A 12 -3.21 15.36 -15.91
CA LEU A 12 -4.56 15.23 -15.37
C LEU A 12 -4.72 13.98 -14.49
N ALA A 13 -4.07 12.87 -14.86
CA ALA A 13 -3.96 11.70 -13.98
C ALA A 13 -3.19 12.02 -12.70
N ARG A 14 -2.12 12.82 -12.78
CA ARG A 14 -1.30 13.27 -11.65
C ARG A 14 -2.06 14.22 -10.71
N ASP A 15 -2.85 15.15 -11.25
CA ASP A 15 -3.70 16.04 -10.46
C ASP A 15 -4.86 15.28 -9.79
N ARG A 16 -5.42 14.27 -10.47
CA ARG A 16 -6.36 13.33 -9.84
C ARG A 16 -5.71 12.51 -8.72
N ALA A 17 -4.49 12.01 -8.91
CA ALA A 17 -3.74 11.29 -7.88
C ALA A 17 -3.41 12.18 -6.67
N ARG A 18 -3.10 13.47 -6.88
CA ARG A 18 -2.91 14.47 -5.82
C ARG A 18 -4.17 14.67 -4.96
N GLY A 19 -5.30 14.94 -5.61
CA GLY A 19 -6.59 15.09 -4.93
C GLY A 19 -7.04 13.81 -4.23
N TRP A 20 -6.91 12.68 -4.92
CA TRP A 20 -7.27 11.36 -4.39
C TRP A 20 -6.39 10.95 -3.21
N TRP A 21 -5.08 11.22 -3.24
CA TRP A 21 -4.18 10.94 -2.11
C TRP A 21 -4.57 11.75 -0.87
N TRP A 22 -4.91 13.03 -1.02
CA TRP A 22 -5.43 13.83 0.09
C TRP A 22 -6.77 13.32 0.61
N SER A 23 -7.65 12.80 -0.25
CA SER A 23 -8.90 12.15 0.17
C SER A 23 -8.69 10.76 0.79
N ARG A 24 -7.63 10.03 0.40
CA ARG A 24 -7.23 8.72 0.93
C ARG A 24 -6.40 8.78 2.20
N ARG A 25 -6.11 9.98 2.72
CA ARG A 25 -5.66 10.23 4.10
C ARG A 25 -6.69 9.80 5.17
N ARG A 26 -7.59 8.90 4.82
CA ARG A 26 -8.51 8.22 5.72
C ARG A 26 -7.67 7.32 6.63
N PRO A 27 -7.98 7.25 7.93
CA PRO A 27 -7.52 6.15 8.77
C PRO A 27 -7.83 4.83 8.06
N LEU A 28 -6.92 3.84 8.10
CA LEU A 28 -7.28 2.48 7.68
C LEU A 28 -8.45 2.06 8.57
N ALA A 29 -9.66 2.05 8.01
CA ALA A 29 -10.78 1.37 8.65
C ALA A 29 -10.47 -0.12 8.52
N THR A 30 -10.17 -0.78 9.63
CA THR A 30 -10.09 -2.24 9.75
C THR A 30 -11.50 -2.79 9.65
N ASP A 31 -12.03 -2.90 8.43
CA ASP A 31 -13.27 -3.60 8.18
C ASP A 31 -12.93 -5.05 7.81
N ASP A 32 -12.57 -5.81 8.85
CA ASP A 32 -12.10 -7.20 8.72
C ASP A 32 -13.19 -8.11 8.11
N GLU A 33 -14.46 -7.74 8.25
CA GLU A 33 -15.62 -8.46 7.70
C GLU A 33 -15.66 -8.40 6.17
N ALA A 34 -15.35 -7.25 5.58
CA ALA A 34 -15.27 -7.09 4.12
C ALA A 34 -14.11 -7.89 3.51
N ALA A 35 -12.97 -7.96 4.22
CA ALA A 35 -11.81 -8.73 3.78
C ALA A 35 -12.07 -10.25 3.82
N LEU A 36 -12.69 -10.75 4.90
CA LEU A 36 -13.11 -12.15 5.01
C LEU A 36 -14.09 -12.53 3.90
N ARG A 37 -15.01 -11.62 3.55
CA ARG A 37 -15.97 -11.82 2.47
C ARG A 37 -15.29 -11.92 1.10
N LEU A 38 -14.24 -11.15 0.86
CA LEU A 38 -13.46 -11.21 -0.38
C LEU A 38 -12.70 -12.55 -0.50
N VAL A 39 -12.06 -13.02 0.58
CA VAL A 39 -11.39 -14.32 0.64
C VAL A 39 -12.38 -15.47 0.42
N ALA A 40 -13.57 -15.38 1.02
CA ALA A 40 -14.63 -16.38 0.84
C ALA A 40 -15.18 -16.43 -0.61
N LEU A 41 -15.24 -15.28 -1.30
CA LEU A 41 -15.68 -15.18 -2.70
C LEU A 41 -14.66 -15.78 -3.69
N GLU A 42 -13.36 -15.84 -3.34
CA GLU A 42 -12.32 -16.41 -4.20
C GLU A 42 -12.33 -17.95 -4.25
N GLY A 43 -13.12 -18.62 -3.40
CA GLY A 43 -13.70 -19.95 -3.66
C GLY A 43 -12.75 -21.13 -3.93
N ARG A 44 -11.43 -21.01 -3.70
CA ARG A 44 -10.44 -22.04 -4.05
C ARG A 44 -9.48 -22.45 -2.93
N GLN A 45 -9.82 -22.22 -1.67
CA GLN A 45 -8.91 -22.53 -0.56
C GLN A 45 -9.53 -23.57 0.36
N GLN A 46 -8.76 -24.59 0.75
CA GLN A 46 -9.15 -25.48 1.84
C GLN A 46 -9.42 -24.64 3.11
N PRO A 47 -10.30 -25.07 4.03
CA PRO A 47 -10.65 -24.30 5.22
C PRO A 47 -9.42 -23.82 6.03
N ASP A 48 -8.39 -24.66 6.13
CA ASP A 48 -7.14 -24.32 6.81
C ASP A 48 -6.32 -23.26 6.05
N ASP A 49 -6.27 -23.34 4.72
CA ASP A 49 -5.60 -22.35 3.87
C ASP A 49 -6.31 -20.98 3.92
N ALA A 50 -7.64 -21.00 3.99
CA ALA A 50 -8.45 -19.79 4.10
C ALA A 50 -8.25 -19.10 5.45
N LEU A 51 -8.12 -19.87 6.54
CA LEU A 51 -7.85 -19.34 7.88
C LEU A 51 -6.44 -18.71 7.95
N ALA A 52 -5.42 -19.43 7.46
CA ALA A 52 -4.05 -18.94 7.41
C ALA A 52 -3.92 -17.68 6.54
N THR A 53 -4.62 -17.65 5.39
CA THR A 53 -4.66 -16.48 4.51
C THR A 53 -5.35 -15.29 5.18
N ALA A 54 -6.45 -15.52 5.91
CA ALA A 54 -7.14 -14.47 6.66
C ALA A 54 -6.25 -13.90 7.78
N GLN A 55 -5.51 -14.75 8.51
CA GLN A 55 -4.57 -14.34 9.55
C GLN A 55 -3.40 -13.53 8.98
N LEU A 56 -2.78 -13.99 7.89
CA LEU A 56 -1.78 -13.22 7.14
C LEU A 56 -2.34 -11.86 6.70
N GLY A 57 -3.59 -11.83 6.21
CA GLY A 57 -4.28 -10.59 5.84
C GLY A 57 -4.40 -9.60 7.00
N VAL A 58 -4.74 -10.07 8.21
CA VAL A 58 -4.79 -9.25 9.42
C VAL A 58 -3.40 -8.70 9.76
N GLN A 59 -2.37 -9.55 9.78
CA GLN A 59 -0.99 -9.15 10.10
C GLN A 59 -0.46 -8.08 9.13
N VAL A 60 -0.74 -8.23 7.83
CA VAL A 60 -0.39 -7.24 6.80
C VAL A 60 -1.12 -5.93 7.02
N ARG A 61 -2.42 -5.96 7.32
CA ARG A 61 -3.21 -4.74 7.62
C ARG A 61 -2.66 -4.00 8.83
N GLU A 62 -2.35 -4.70 9.92
CA GLU A 62 -1.75 -4.11 11.12
C GLU A 62 -0.38 -3.49 10.82
N ALA A 63 0.46 -4.19 10.05
CA ALA A 63 1.78 -3.71 9.68
C ALA A 63 1.71 -2.43 8.82
N LEU A 64 0.75 -2.35 7.90
CA LEU A 64 0.46 -1.16 7.08
C LEU A 64 -0.14 0.00 7.91
N ALA A 65 -1.02 -0.31 8.86
CA ALA A 65 -1.60 0.67 9.78
C ALA A 65 -0.53 1.33 10.66
N ALA A 66 0.51 0.57 11.03
CA ALA A 66 1.63 1.05 11.84
C ALA A 66 2.69 1.85 11.05
N LEU A 67 2.55 1.99 9.73
CA LEU A 67 3.33 2.94 8.95
C LEU A 67 2.81 4.37 9.15
N SER A 68 3.73 5.34 9.18
CA SER A 68 3.32 6.74 9.08
C SER A 68 2.58 6.97 7.76
N GLU A 69 1.62 7.87 7.76
CA GLU A 69 0.83 8.22 6.58
C GLU A 69 1.71 8.60 5.36
N LYS A 70 2.84 9.29 5.61
CA LYS A 70 3.82 9.64 4.56
C LYS A 70 4.52 8.42 3.97
N GLN A 71 4.81 7.41 4.77
CA GLN A 71 5.42 6.15 4.32
C GLN A 71 4.41 5.29 3.58
N ARG A 72 3.19 5.19 4.10
CA ARG A 72 2.09 4.46 3.46
C ARG A 72 1.76 5.07 2.11
N GLY A 73 1.67 6.39 2.04
CA GLY A 73 1.36 7.10 0.81
C GLY A 73 2.34 6.84 -0.33
N VAL A 74 3.66 6.89 -0.07
CA VAL A 74 4.65 6.56 -1.11
C VAL A 74 4.59 5.08 -1.51
N LEU A 75 4.24 4.19 -0.57
CA LEU A 75 4.16 2.76 -0.82
C LEU A 75 2.93 2.42 -1.66
N GLU A 76 1.75 2.97 -1.36
CA GLU A 76 0.54 2.78 -2.16
C GLU A 76 0.74 3.27 -3.60
N LEU A 77 1.25 4.50 -3.76
CA LEU A 77 1.52 5.06 -5.08
C LEU A 77 2.51 4.22 -5.89
N ARG A 78 3.45 3.54 -5.20
CA ARG A 78 4.43 2.68 -5.85
C ARG A 78 3.89 1.29 -6.18
N GLU A 79 3.36 0.60 -5.20
CA GLU A 79 3.06 -0.84 -5.28
C GLU A 79 1.62 -1.11 -5.76
N ILE A 80 0.69 -0.15 -5.57
CA ILE A 80 -0.70 -0.27 -6.03
C ILE A 80 -0.90 0.51 -7.33
N ASP A 81 -0.49 1.78 -7.36
CA ASP A 81 -0.72 2.64 -8.52
C ASP A 81 0.39 2.52 -9.59
N GLY A 82 1.50 1.83 -9.27
CA GLY A 82 2.57 1.53 -10.21
C GLY A 82 3.42 2.72 -10.64
N LEU A 83 3.36 3.84 -9.91
CA LEU A 83 4.06 5.07 -10.29
C LEU A 83 5.59 4.95 -10.13
N ASP A 84 6.32 5.65 -11.00
CA ASP A 84 7.76 5.79 -10.85
C ASP A 84 8.14 6.83 -9.77
N TYR A 85 9.41 6.88 -9.37
CA TYR A 85 9.84 7.73 -8.26
C TYR A 85 9.70 9.24 -8.58
N GLY A 86 9.86 9.63 -9.84
CA GLY A 86 9.67 11.00 -10.30
C GLY A 86 8.19 11.40 -10.31
N GLU A 87 7.31 10.48 -10.70
CA GLU A 87 5.86 10.67 -10.67
C GLU A 87 5.34 10.77 -9.24
N ILE A 88 5.83 9.94 -8.32
CA ILE A 88 5.51 10.02 -6.89
C ILE A 88 6.01 11.34 -6.30
N ALA A 89 7.24 11.76 -6.65
CA ALA A 89 7.82 13.02 -6.20
C ALA A 89 6.97 14.22 -6.64
N ALA A 90 6.56 14.24 -7.90
CA ALA A 90 5.68 15.27 -8.45
C ALA A 90 4.28 15.24 -7.82
N ALA A 91 3.70 14.06 -7.62
CA ALA A 91 2.39 13.90 -6.99
C ALA A 91 2.41 14.44 -5.54
N LEU A 92 3.43 14.09 -4.76
CA LEU A 92 3.50 14.47 -3.35
C LEU A 92 4.13 15.86 -3.11
N GLY A 93 4.67 16.50 -4.16
CA GLY A 93 5.39 17.77 -4.02
C GLY A 93 6.65 17.67 -3.17
N VAL A 94 7.39 16.56 -3.27
CA VAL A 94 8.62 16.29 -2.50
C VAL A 94 9.78 15.89 -3.42
N PRO A 95 11.05 16.02 -3.00
CA PRO A 95 12.19 15.57 -3.80
C PRO A 95 12.19 14.05 -4.02
N VAL A 96 12.76 13.59 -5.15
CA VAL A 96 12.90 12.15 -5.46
C VAL A 96 13.66 11.39 -4.37
N GLY A 97 14.75 11.95 -3.82
CA GLY A 97 15.46 11.33 -2.69
C GLY A 97 14.61 11.21 -1.41
N THR A 98 13.58 12.05 -1.26
CA THR A 98 12.60 11.90 -0.17
C THR A 98 11.67 10.73 -0.43
N VAL A 99 11.26 10.49 -1.68
CA VAL A 99 10.48 9.31 -2.06
C VAL A 99 11.27 8.04 -1.77
N GLU A 100 12.52 7.99 -2.24
CA GLU A 100 13.40 6.83 -2.06
C GLU A 100 13.64 6.51 -0.58
N SER A 101 14.01 7.52 0.21
CA SER A 101 14.23 7.34 1.66
C SER A 101 12.94 6.94 2.41
N ARG A 102 11.78 7.46 2.02
CA ARG A 102 10.49 7.05 2.61
C ARG A 102 10.12 5.62 2.22
N LEU A 103 10.29 5.23 0.96
CA LEU A 103 10.05 3.86 0.49
C LEU A 103 10.95 2.86 1.19
N HIS A 104 12.24 3.17 1.30
CA HIS A 104 13.19 2.32 2.01
C HIS A 104 12.76 2.10 3.47
N ARG A 105 12.42 3.19 4.19
CA ARG A 105 11.94 3.10 5.57
C ARG A 105 10.61 2.37 5.69
N ALA A 106 9.68 2.57 4.76
CA ALA A 106 8.39 1.89 4.72
C ALA A 106 8.56 0.38 4.58
N ARG A 107 9.33 -0.07 3.59
CA ARG A 107 9.61 -1.50 3.35
C ARG A 107 10.33 -2.15 4.52
N LYS A 108 11.35 -1.48 5.08
CA LYS A 108 12.07 -1.99 6.27
C LYS A 108 11.14 -2.12 7.48
N ALA A 109 10.23 -1.17 7.68
CA ALA A 109 9.28 -1.22 8.77
C ALA A 109 8.19 -2.28 8.59
N LEU A 110 7.79 -2.57 7.35
CA LEU A 110 6.90 -3.69 7.02
C LEU A 110 7.58 -5.03 7.24
N ALA A 111 8.76 -5.24 6.64
CA ALA A 111 9.52 -6.48 6.77
C ALA A 111 9.73 -6.86 8.24
N LYS A 112 10.23 -5.92 9.06
CA LYS A 112 10.45 -6.15 10.50
C LYS A 112 9.19 -6.56 11.27
N ARG A 113 8.02 -6.07 10.85
CA ARG A 113 6.75 -6.39 11.52
C ARG A 113 6.21 -7.74 11.10
N LEU A 114 6.28 -8.03 9.80
CA LEU A 114 5.88 -9.33 9.26
C LEU A 114 6.80 -10.45 9.73
N GLU A 115 8.11 -10.23 9.78
CA GLU A 115 9.06 -11.18 10.39
C GLU A 115 8.70 -11.47 11.86
N ARG A 116 8.31 -10.45 12.62
CA ARG A 116 7.90 -10.64 14.02
C ARG A 116 6.60 -11.44 14.14
N SER A 117 5.63 -11.20 13.26
CA SER A 117 4.33 -11.88 13.34
C SER A 117 4.45 -13.34 12.92
N LEU A 118 5.21 -13.63 11.86
CA LEU A 118 5.53 -14.98 11.41
C LEU A 118 6.29 -15.77 12.50
N ASN A 119 7.31 -15.17 13.12
CA ASN A 119 8.04 -15.82 14.21
C ASN A 119 7.21 -16.05 15.49
N LYS A 120 6.06 -15.38 15.64
CA LYS A 120 5.17 -15.55 16.79
C LYS A 120 4.26 -16.77 16.63
N GLU A 121 4.06 -17.24 15.40
CA GLU A 121 3.28 -18.45 15.08
C GLU A 121 4.12 -19.74 15.28
N ASP A 122 5.46 -19.63 15.28
CA ASP A 122 6.39 -20.74 15.54
C ASP A 122 6.75 -20.93 17.03
N ALA A 123 6.15 -20.16 17.95
CA ALA A 123 6.43 -20.27 19.39
C ALA A 123 5.60 -21.41 20.03
N PRO A 124 6.22 -22.35 20.76
CA PRO A 124 5.55 -23.51 21.36
C PRO A 124 4.62 -23.15 22.53
#